data_AF-A0A833DTS0-F1
#
_entry.id   AF-A0A833DTS0-F1
#
_cell.length_a   1.000
_cell.length_b   1.000
_cell.length_c   1.000
_cell.angle_alpha   90.00
_cell.angle_beta   90.00
_cell.angle_gamma   90.00
#
_symmetry.space_group_name_H-M   'P 1'
#
loop_
_entity.id
_entity.type
_entity.pdbx_description
1 polymer ?
#
loop_
_entity_poly.entity_id
_entity_poly.type
_entity_poly.pdbx_seq_one_letter_code
_entity_poly.pdbx_strand_id
1 'polypeptide(L)'
;MGCTLRIYRNEDVKRVIAFIPPGHRHVRLLIELKDQTILLQEASVAAIVRAYIDVVTHPNRKAIELTISRLPSSERKPGYAEYQLIESGRSEEDVIAEVLRMLECSSESR
;
A
#
# COMPACT_ATOMS: atom_id res chain seq x y z
N MET A 1 10.39 -9.80 18.17
CA MET A 1 9.22 -9.46 17.33
C MET A 1 9.41 -10.23 16.03
N GLY A 2 8.61 -11.26 15.75
CA GLY A 2 8.81 -12.09 14.56
C GLY A 2 8.54 -11.29 13.29
N CYS A 3 9.48 -11.25 12.36
CA CYS A 3 9.22 -10.71 11.03
C CYS A 3 8.31 -11.70 10.29
N THR A 4 7.09 -11.29 9.99
CA THR A 4 6.16 -12.09 9.17
C THR A 4 5.88 -11.36 7.88
N LEU A 5 6.90 -11.23 7.03
CA LEU A 5 6.75 -10.73 5.67
C LEU A 5 6.33 -11.88 4.75
N ARG A 6 5.10 -11.82 4.21
CA ARG A 6 4.66 -12.72 3.13
C ARG A 6 4.96 -12.11 1.78
N ILE A 7 5.57 -12.90 0.91
CA ILE A 7 5.90 -12.51 -0.46
C ILE A 7 4.99 -13.30 -1.41
N TYR A 8 4.21 -12.58 -2.20
CA TYR A 8 3.36 -13.16 -3.25
C TYR A 8 3.99 -12.94 -4.62
N ARG A 9 4.19 -14.02 -5.37
CA ARG A 9 4.54 -13.96 -6.78
C ARG A 9 3.28 -13.77 -7.61
N ASN A 10 3.43 -13.36 -8.87
CA ASN A 10 2.28 -13.22 -9.76
C ASN A 10 1.50 -14.55 -9.92
N GLU A 11 2.19 -15.69 -9.90
CA GLU A 11 1.57 -17.02 -9.94
C GLU A 11 0.75 -17.38 -8.70
N ASP A 12 0.88 -16.62 -7.60
CA ASP A 12 0.10 -16.78 -6.38
C ASP A 12 -1.19 -15.95 -6.37
N VAL A 13 -1.34 -15.03 -7.33
CA VAL A 13 -2.54 -14.20 -7.50
C VAL A 13 -3.54 -14.95 -8.38
N LYS A 14 -4.71 -15.29 -7.82
CA LYS A 14 -5.79 -15.96 -8.55
C LYS A 14 -6.56 -14.97 -9.42
N ARG A 15 -6.93 -13.81 -8.85
CA ARG A 15 -7.61 -12.72 -9.57
C ARG A 15 -7.62 -11.42 -8.77
N VAL A 16 -7.84 -10.32 -9.49
CA VAL A 16 -8.05 -8.98 -8.92
C VAL A 16 -9.37 -8.42 -9.46
N ILE A 17 -10.22 -7.87 -8.59
CA ILE A 17 -11.52 -7.31 -8.93
C ILE A 17 -11.64 -5.89 -8.38
N ALA A 18 -11.84 -4.90 -9.25
CA ALA A 18 -12.24 -3.56 -8.86
C ALA A 18 -13.75 -3.40 -9.09
N PHE A 19 -14.50 -2.96 -8.07
CA PHE A 19 -15.95 -2.82 -8.15
C PHE A 19 -16.47 -1.71 -7.23
N ILE A 20 -17.67 -1.21 -7.51
CA ILE A 20 -18.41 -0.32 -6.61
C ILE A 20 -19.60 -1.10 -6.07
N PRO A 21 -19.69 -1.37 -4.75
CA PRO A 21 -20.83 -2.06 -4.17
C PRO A 21 -22.13 -1.27 -4.39
N PRO A 22 -23.30 -1.94 -4.52
CA PRO A 22 -24.58 -1.25 -4.58
C PRO A 22 -24.76 -0.26 -3.41
N GLY A 23 -25.27 0.94 -3.71
CA GLY A 23 -25.46 2.00 -2.72
C GLY A 23 -24.18 2.72 -2.26
N HIS A 24 -23.01 2.35 -2.76
CA HIS A 24 -21.74 3.00 -2.45
C HIS A 24 -21.27 3.88 -3.61
N ARG A 25 -20.48 4.89 -3.29
CA ARG A 25 -19.86 5.79 -4.29
C ARG A 25 -18.42 5.42 -4.62
N HIS A 26 -17.79 4.65 -3.73
CA HIS A 26 -16.36 4.44 -3.72
C HIS A 26 -15.98 3.03 -4.17
N VAL A 27 -14.85 2.94 -4.87
CA VAL A 27 -14.31 1.68 -5.35
C VAL A 27 -13.86 0.79 -4.19
N ARG A 28 -13.95 -0.52 -4.39
CA ARG A 28 -13.31 -1.56 -3.61
C ARG A 28 -12.41 -2.38 -4.53
N LEU A 29 -11.27 -2.80 -4.01
CA LEU A 29 -10.35 -3.70 -4.71
C LEU A 29 -10.24 -5.00 -3.94
N LEU A 30 -10.70 -6.10 -4.53
CA LEU A 30 -10.54 -7.44 -4.00
C LEU A 30 -9.36 -8.12 -4.70
N ILE A 31 -8.43 -8.65 -3.91
CA ILE A 31 -7.28 -9.43 -4.38
C ILE A 31 -7.43 -10.83 -3.80
N GLU A 32 -7.62 -11.81 -4.67
CA GLU A 32 -7.69 -13.22 -4.27
C GLU A 32 -6.33 -13.88 -4.52
N LEU A 33 -5.72 -14.37 -3.44
CA LEU A 33 -4.43 -15.05 -3.42
C LEU A 33 -4.64 -16.56 -3.21
N LYS A 34 -3.59 -17.36 -3.33
CA LYS A 34 -3.66 -18.81 -3.10
C LYS A 34 -4.13 -19.16 -1.69
N ASP A 35 -3.67 -18.43 -0.69
CA ASP A 35 -3.87 -18.70 0.74
C ASP A 35 -4.85 -17.75 1.45
N GLN A 36 -5.16 -16.58 0.88
CA GLN A 36 -6.07 -15.60 1.49
C GLN A 36 -6.78 -14.70 0.47
N THR A 37 -7.76 -13.93 0.93
CA THR A 37 -8.44 -12.88 0.15
C THR A 37 -8.35 -11.55 0.88
N ILE A 38 -7.99 -10.49 0.16
CA ILE A 38 -7.80 -9.13 0.70
C ILE A 38 -8.82 -8.21 0.04
N LEU A 39 -9.51 -7.38 0.82
CA LEU A 39 -10.41 -6.33 0.32
C LEU A 39 -9.92 -4.95 0.79
N LEU A 40 -9.64 -4.06 -0.15
CA LEU A 40 -9.14 -2.71 0.11
C LEU A 40 -10.19 -1.65 -0.20
N GLN A 41 -10.17 -0.57 0.59
CA GLN A 41 -10.95 0.64 0.35
C GLN A 41 -10.25 1.55 -0.65
N GLU A 42 -11.01 2.39 -1.35
CA GLU A 42 -10.50 3.32 -2.37
C GLU A 42 -9.30 4.14 -1.91
N ALA A 43 -9.34 4.70 -0.69
CA ALA A 43 -8.23 5.52 -0.16
C ALA A 43 -6.91 4.73 -0.05
N SER A 44 -6.99 3.46 0.36
CA SER A 44 -5.81 2.57 0.45
C SER A 44 -5.30 2.22 -0.95
N VAL A 45 -6.20 1.94 -1.89
CA VAL A 45 -5.82 1.63 -3.29
C VAL A 45 -5.17 2.85 -3.94
N ALA A 46 -5.74 4.04 -3.76
CA ALA A 46 -5.17 5.29 -4.26
C ALA A 46 -3.77 5.56 -3.70
N ALA A 47 -3.52 5.26 -2.43
CA ALA A 47 -2.20 5.37 -1.83
C ALA A 47 -1.19 4.38 -2.42
N ILE A 48 -1.57 3.11 -2.61
CA ILE A 48 -0.72 2.10 -3.27
C ILE A 48 -0.35 2.56 -4.68
N VAL A 49 -1.35 2.99 -5.46
CA VAL A 49 -1.16 3.49 -6.83
C VAL A 49 -0.23 4.71 -6.83
N ARG A 50 -0.44 5.67 -5.91
CA ARG A 50 0.43 6.85 -5.81
C ARG A 50 1.86 6.48 -5.46
N ALA A 51 2.09 5.64 -4.46
CA ALA A 51 3.44 5.20 -4.10
C ALA A 51 4.15 4.51 -5.27
N TYR A 52 3.44 3.64 -6.00
CA TYR A 52 3.97 2.96 -7.18
C TYR A 52 4.32 3.94 -8.31
N ILE A 53 3.38 4.83 -8.66
CA ILE A 53 3.55 5.82 -9.73
C ILE A 53 4.71 6.77 -9.41
N ASP A 54 4.80 7.23 -8.15
CA ASP A 54 5.81 8.19 -7.72
C ASP A 54 7.23 7.64 -7.90
N VAL A 55 7.45 6.34 -7.68
CA VAL A 55 8.75 5.70 -7.92
C VAL A 55 8.96 5.41 -9.41
N VAL A 56 8.00 4.76 -10.08
CA VAL A 56 8.21 4.29 -11.47
C VAL A 56 8.29 5.43 -12.49
N THR A 57 7.68 6.58 -12.22
CA THR A 57 7.67 7.72 -13.16
C THR A 57 8.71 8.79 -12.87
N HIS A 58 9.36 8.75 -11.71
CA HIS A 58 10.37 9.73 -11.34
C HIS A 58 11.78 9.26 -11.76
N PRO A 59 12.60 10.12 -12.40
CA PRO A 59 13.84 9.68 -13.07
C PRO A 59 14.92 9.11 -12.13
N ASN A 60 14.89 9.46 -10.85
CA ASN A 60 15.91 9.06 -9.87
C ASN A 60 15.36 8.63 -8.50
N ARG A 61 14.04 8.62 -8.31
CA ARG A 61 13.44 8.22 -7.03
C ARG A 61 13.48 6.70 -6.93
N LYS A 62 13.83 6.19 -5.76
CA LYS A 62 14.00 4.78 -5.45
C LYS A 62 13.02 4.30 -4.39
N ALA A 63 12.55 5.18 -3.51
CA ALA A 63 11.55 4.85 -2.51
C ALA A 63 10.67 6.05 -2.13
N ILE A 64 9.49 5.73 -1.62
CA ILE A 64 8.59 6.64 -0.93
C ILE A 64 7.88 5.84 0.17
N GLU A 65 7.70 6.43 1.33
CA GLU A 65 6.88 5.85 2.40
C GLU A 65 5.66 6.73 2.63
N LEU A 66 4.49 6.11 2.59
CA LEU A 66 3.23 6.73 2.96
C LEU A 66 2.73 6.10 4.26
N THR A 67 2.56 6.91 5.31
CA THR A 67 2.11 6.48 6.64
C THR A 67 0.72 7.02 6.97
N ILE A 68 0.03 6.33 7.85
CA ILE A 68 -1.33 6.70 8.24
C ILE A 68 -1.31 8.02 9.00
N SER A 69 -2.11 8.96 8.53
CA SER A 69 -2.35 10.23 9.21
C SER A 69 -3.85 10.51 9.26
N ARG A 70 -4.28 11.11 10.36
CA ARG A 70 -5.63 11.59 10.55
C ARG A 70 -5.68 13.06 10.16
N LEU A 71 -6.39 13.37 9.07
CA LEU A 71 -6.53 14.72 8.54
C LEU A 71 -7.92 15.27 8.86
N PRO A 72 -8.03 16.30 9.73
CA PRO A 72 -9.32 16.92 10.04
C PRO A 72 -9.94 17.56 8.79
N SER A 73 -11.25 17.80 8.82
CA SER A 73 -11.99 18.38 7.68
C SER A 73 -11.48 19.76 7.24
N SER A 74 -10.79 20.49 8.12
CA SER A 74 -10.15 21.78 7.81
C SER A 74 -8.92 21.64 6.91
N GLU A 75 -8.27 20.48 6.90
CA GLU A 75 -6.99 20.24 6.22
C GLU A 75 -7.12 19.34 4.99
N ARG A 76 -8.25 18.64 4.84
CA ARG A 76 -8.52 17.77 3.69
C ARG A 76 -9.53 18.39 2.73
N LYS A 77 -9.37 18.09 1.44
CA LYS A 77 -10.35 18.46 0.42
C LYS A 77 -11.69 17.74 0.66
N PRO A 78 -12.83 18.36 0.30
CA PRO A 78 -14.13 17.70 0.37
C PRO A 78 -14.14 16.36 -0.36
N GLY A 79 -14.71 15.34 0.28
CA GLY A 79 -14.82 13.98 -0.29
C GLY A 79 -13.63 13.06 -0.03
N TYR A 80 -12.51 13.56 0.49
CA TYR A 80 -11.37 12.71 0.87
C TYR A 80 -11.64 11.95 2.17
N ALA A 81 -10.99 10.83 2.41
CA ALA A 81 -11.11 10.13 3.69
C ALA A 81 -10.47 10.94 4.84
N GLU A 82 -10.97 10.74 6.07
CA GLU A 82 -10.35 11.33 7.28
C GLU A 82 -8.96 10.72 7.54
N TYR A 83 -8.86 9.40 7.41
CA TYR A 83 -7.59 8.69 7.50
C TYR A 83 -7.01 8.53 6.10
N GLN A 84 -5.81 9.07 5.90
CA GLN A 84 -5.10 9.01 4.63
C GLN A 84 -3.67 8.52 4.86
N LEU A 85 -3.11 7.88 3.85
CA LEU A 85 -1.68 7.58 3.84
C LEU A 85 -0.98 8.78 3.19
N ILE A 86 -0.08 9.45 3.90
CA ILE A 86 0.68 10.61 3.42
C ILE A 86 2.17 10.41 3.64
N GLU A 87 3.00 11.15 2.92
CA GLU A 87 4.44 11.10 2.94
C GLU A 87 4.97 11.24 4.38
N SER A 88 5.78 10.27 4.83
CA SER A 88 6.32 10.29 6.19
C SER A 88 7.46 11.29 6.40
N GLY A 89 8.07 11.77 5.31
CA GLY A 89 9.25 12.63 5.33
C GLY A 89 10.56 11.88 5.61
N ARG A 90 10.54 10.55 5.74
CA ARG A 90 11.77 9.74 5.87
C ARG A 90 12.60 9.78 4.60
N SER A 91 13.91 9.62 4.74
CA SER A 91 14.83 9.49 3.61
C SER A 91 14.57 8.19 2.84
N GLU A 92 14.89 8.19 1.54
CA GLU A 92 14.76 7.00 0.70
C GLU A 92 15.68 5.88 1.20
N GLU A 93 16.89 6.24 1.64
CA GLU A 93 17.88 5.33 2.19
C GLU A 93 17.36 4.59 3.44
N ASP A 94 16.73 5.31 4.37
CA ASP A 94 16.20 4.72 5.60
C ASP A 94 15.05 3.74 5.31
N VAL A 95 14.16 4.12 4.38
CA VAL A 95 13.02 3.29 3.96
C VAL A 95 13.52 2.01 3.30
N ILE A 96 14.47 2.12 2.36
CA ILE A 96 15.07 0.96 1.69
C ILE A 96 15.76 0.05 2.70
N ALA A 97 16.58 0.61 3.60
CA ALA A 97 17.29 -0.17 4.60
C ALA A 97 16.35 -0.95 5.52
N GLU A 98 15.19 -0.38 5.86
CA GLU A 98 14.18 -1.09 6.63
C GLU A 98 13.55 -2.25 5.87
N VAL A 99 13.14 -2.03 4.62
CA VAL A 99 12.54 -3.09 3.79
C VAL A 99 13.54 -4.24 3.55
N LEU A 100 14.82 -3.92 3.33
CA LEU A 100 15.86 -4.94 3.18
C LEU A 100 16.01 -5.82 4.44
N ARG A 101 16.00 -5.22 5.64
CA ARG A 101 16.00 -5.98 6.90
C ARG A 101 14.77 -6.89 7.03
N MET A 102 13.60 -6.44 6.58
CA MET A 102 12.40 -7.28 6.57
C MET A 102 12.53 -8.47 5.60
N LEU A 103 13.13 -8.25 4.44
CA LEU A 103 13.36 -9.30 3.44
C LEU A 103 14.36 -10.36 3.94
N GLU A 104 15.46 -9.93 4.55
CA GLU A 104 16.46 -10.82 5.15
C GLU A 104 15.83 -11.76 6.19
N CYS A 105 15.05 -11.21 7.13
CA CYS A 105 14.40 -12.00 8.17
C CYS A 105 13.35 -12.99 7.61
N SER A 106 12.73 -12.67 6.48
CA SER A 106 11.79 -13.58 5.80
C SER A 106 12.47 -14.75 5.10
N SER A 107 13.74 -14.60 4.72
CA SER A 107 14.52 -15.63 4.02
C SER A 107 15.13 -16.66 4.97
N GLU A 108 15.46 -16.26 6.20
CA GLU A 108 15.98 -17.14 7.27
C GLU A 108 14.89 -18.01 7.91
N SER A 109 13.62 -17.77 7.59
CA SER A 109 12.46 -18.51 8.12
C SER A 109 11.94 -19.60 7.17
N ARG A 110 12.66 -19.88 6.07
CA ARG A 110 12.38 -20.95 5.10
C ARG A 110 13.37 -22.10 5.24
#